data_AF-A0A1I0I0L7-F1
#
_entry.id   AF-A0A1I0I0L7-F1
#
_cell.length_a   1.000
_cell.length_b   1.000
_cell.length_c   1.000
_cell.angle_alpha   90.00
_cell.angle_beta   90.00
_cell.angle_gamma   90.00
#
_symmetry.space_group_name_H-M   'P 1'
#
loop_
_entity.id
_entity.type
_entity.pdbx_description
1 polymer ?
#
loop_
_entity_poly.entity_id
_entity_poly.type
_entity_poly.pdbx_seq_one_letter_code
_entity_poly.pdbx_strand_id
1 'polypeptide(L)'
;MKLRIPPGRGGRIWLRRRLAAVRHGLDVLDRKLRLLRREQDRLARNAERTKAEWFTACRAADEWLLRLTRLGGQRAVRLAAGDRTADVRVHWADVLGTSYPDRVACTLPDLDAEALLPITTALVPARHAYRAALRAGLEHAIAAEAARIVSADIATTKRRIRALEDRLLPGLEEALAAVELSLDEMERADADRVRRVIGTRPEPPDG
;
A
#
# COMPACT_ATOMS: atom_id res chain seq x y z
N MET A 1 -9.54 -10.21 22.97
CA MET A 1 -10.80 -9.64 22.44
C MET A 1 -11.92 -10.58 22.85
N LYS A 2 -12.90 -10.15 23.67
CA LYS A 2 -13.99 -11.05 24.11
C LYS A 2 -14.97 -11.23 22.94
N LEU A 3 -14.98 -12.40 22.32
CA LEU A 3 -15.90 -12.75 21.25
C LEU A 3 -17.30 -12.96 21.86
N ARG A 4 -18.29 -12.20 21.40
CA ARG A 4 -19.68 -12.39 21.81
C ARG A 4 -20.32 -13.47 20.95
N ILE A 5 -20.32 -14.70 21.46
CA ILE A 5 -20.75 -15.91 20.75
C ILE A 5 -22.22 -16.20 21.12
N PRO A 6 -23.12 -16.45 20.15
CA PRO A 6 -24.47 -16.94 20.44
C PRO A 6 -24.42 -18.28 21.20
N PRO A 7 -25.31 -18.53 22.19
CA PRO A 7 -25.26 -19.77 22.96
C PRO A 7 -25.71 -20.99 22.13
N GLY A 8 -25.24 -22.17 22.53
CA GLY A 8 -25.69 -23.47 22.01
C GLY A 8 -25.30 -23.76 20.55
N ARG A 9 -26.12 -24.60 19.87
CA ARG A 9 -25.85 -25.06 18.49
C ARG A 9 -25.73 -23.92 17.47
N GLY A 10 -26.43 -22.80 17.69
CA GLY A 10 -26.32 -21.59 16.86
C GLY A 10 -24.94 -20.94 16.94
N GLY A 11 -24.31 -20.96 18.11
CA GLY A 11 -22.93 -20.52 18.32
C GLY A 11 -21.92 -21.29 17.47
N ARG A 12 -22.07 -22.62 17.41
CA ARG A 12 -21.23 -23.50 16.58
C ARG A 12 -21.30 -23.15 15.10
N ILE A 13 -22.52 -22.99 14.56
CA ILE A 13 -22.72 -22.63 13.15
C ILE A 13 -22.12 -21.24 12.87
N TRP A 14 -22.35 -20.29 13.77
CA TRP A 14 -21.80 -18.94 13.65
C TRP A 14 -20.26 -18.95 13.64
N LEU A 15 -19.62 -19.68 14.56
CA LEU A 15 -18.16 -19.80 14.64
C LEU A 15 -17.56 -20.46 13.39
N ARG A 16 -18.15 -21.56 12.90
CA ARG A 16 -17.69 -22.21 11.66
C ARG A 16 -17.79 -21.28 10.45
N ARG A 17 -18.89 -20.55 10.31
CA ARG A 17 -19.05 -19.55 9.24
C ARG A 17 -18.03 -18.43 9.37
N ARG A 18 -17.75 -17.97 10.60
CA ARG A 18 -16.77 -16.92 10.85
C ARG A 18 -15.35 -17.39 10.54
N LEU A 19 -14.97 -18.61 10.93
CA LEU A 19 -13.69 -19.23 10.58
C LEU A 19 -13.52 -19.34 9.07
N ALA A 20 -14.53 -19.84 8.35
CA ALA A 20 -14.49 -19.92 6.90
C ALA A 20 -14.29 -18.54 6.25
N ALA A 21 -14.99 -17.51 6.75
CA ALA A 21 -14.81 -16.13 6.26
C ALA A 21 -13.41 -15.57 6.53
N VAL A 22 -12.83 -15.84 7.70
CA VAL A 22 -11.46 -15.39 8.04
C VAL A 22 -10.43 -16.10 7.16
N ARG A 23 -10.53 -17.43 6.98
CA ARG A 23 -9.64 -18.20 6.12
C ARG A 23 -9.70 -17.71 4.66
N HIS A 24 -10.91 -17.52 4.13
CA HIS A 24 -11.06 -16.94 2.80
C HIS A 24 -10.49 -15.52 2.70
N GLY A 25 -10.69 -14.69 3.74
CA GLY A 25 -10.13 -13.35 3.81
C GLY A 25 -8.59 -13.36 3.77
N LEU A 26 -7.95 -14.32 4.45
CA LEU A 26 -6.51 -14.53 4.40
C LEU A 26 -6.04 -14.87 2.98
N ASP A 27 -6.71 -15.81 2.30
CA ASP A 27 -6.37 -16.18 0.91
C ASP A 27 -6.41 -14.98 -0.05
N VAL A 28 -7.43 -14.12 0.12
CA VAL A 28 -7.60 -12.88 -0.67
C VAL A 28 -6.47 -11.89 -0.38
N LEU A 29 -6.11 -11.70 0.89
CA LEU A 29 -5.02 -10.80 1.28
C LEU A 29 -3.67 -11.30 0.79
N ASP A 30 -3.43 -12.61 0.83
CA ASP A 30 -2.23 -13.23 0.29
C ASP A 30 -2.11 -13.05 -1.22
N ARG A 31 -3.22 -13.18 -1.95
CA ARG A 31 -3.26 -12.89 -3.38
C ARG A 31 -2.95 -11.41 -3.64
N LYS A 32 -3.55 -10.49 -2.88
CA LYS A 32 -3.24 -9.05 -2.95
C LYS A 32 -1.75 -8.80 -2.72
N LEU A 33 -1.17 -9.42 -1.69
CA LEU A 33 0.25 -9.27 -1.34
C LEU A 33 1.18 -9.75 -2.47
N ARG A 34 0.87 -10.87 -3.12
CA ARG A 34 1.67 -11.37 -4.26
C ARG A 34 1.66 -10.39 -5.43
N LEU A 35 0.52 -9.78 -5.75
CA LEU A 35 0.41 -8.81 -6.82
C LEU A 35 1.13 -7.50 -6.47
N LEU A 36 0.94 -6.98 -5.25
CA LEU A 36 1.62 -5.78 -4.79
C LEU A 36 3.14 -5.91 -4.79
N ARG A 37 3.69 -7.09 -4.46
CA ARG A 37 5.15 -7.31 -4.50
C ARG A 37 5.71 -7.17 -5.92
N ARG A 38 5.04 -7.75 -6.92
CA ARG A 38 5.46 -7.59 -8.33
C ARG A 38 5.43 -6.14 -8.75
N GLU A 39 4.41 -5.41 -8.30
CA GLU A 39 4.26 -3.99 -8.59
C GLU A 39 5.30 -3.14 -7.86
N GLN A 40 5.61 -3.46 -6.60
CA GLN A 40 6.70 -2.84 -5.85
C GLN A 40 8.04 -3.01 -6.58
N ASP A 41 8.35 -4.21 -7.07
CA ASP A 41 9.59 -4.45 -7.80
C ASP A 41 9.66 -3.62 -9.09
N ARG A 42 8.53 -3.50 -9.82
CA ARG A 42 8.43 -2.65 -11.01
C ARG A 42 8.68 -1.17 -10.67
N LEU A 43 8.01 -0.66 -9.65
CA LEU A 43 8.11 0.73 -9.21
C LEU A 43 9.50 1.05 -8.64
N ALA A 44 10.09 0.14 -7.87
CA ALA A 44 11.44 0.30 -7.32
C ALA A 44 12.51 0.38 -8.43
N ARG A 45 12.42 -0.49 -9.45
CA ARG A 45 13.29 -0.39 -10.63
C ARG A 45 13.12 0.93 -11.37
N ASN A 46 11.88 1.41 -11.51
CA ASN A 46 11.62 2.70 -12.13
C ASN A 46 12.18 3.87 -11.30
N ALA A 47 12.06 3.82 -9.98
CA ALA A 47 12.60 4.82 -9.08
C ALA A 47 14.12 4.89 -9.15
N GLU A 48 14.83 3.75 -9.18
CA GLU A 48 16.29 3.75 -9.32
C GLU A 48 16.75 4.24 -10.70
N ARG A 49 16.04 3.88 -11.78
CA ARG A 49 16.33 4.39 -13.12
C ARG A 49 16.18 5.91 -13.20
N THR A 50 15.02 6.42 -12.79
CA THR A 50 14.73 7.87 -12.81
C THR A 50 15.64 8.66 -11.89
N LYS A 51 16.06 8.05 -10.76
CA LYS A 51 17.08 8.62 -9.87
C LYS A 51 18.39 8.84 -10.62
N ALA A 52 18.90 7.81 -11.28
CA ALA A 52 20.17 7.91 -12.02
C ALA A 52 20.09 8.97 -13.14
N GLU A 53 18.97 9.02 -13.87
CA GLU A 53 18.69 10.05 -14.88
C GLU A 53 18.67 11.46 -14.28
N TRP A 54 17.99 11.64 -13.15
CA TRP A 54 17.94 12.91 -12.44
C TRP A 54 19.31 13.35 -11.93
N PHE A 55 20.10 12.47 -11.30
CA PHE A 55 21.46 12.79 -10.88
C PHE A 55 22.36 13.18 -12.04
N THR A 56 22.21 12.52 -13.19
CA THR A 56 22.98 12.85 -14.40
C THR A 56 22.60 14.23 -14.93
N ALA A 57 21.30 14.53 -14.99
CA ALA A 57 20.80 15.83 -15.42
C ALA A 57 21.21 16.96 -14.46
N CYS A 58 21.20 16.72 -13.14
CA CYS A 58 21.69 17.68 -12.15
C CYS A 58 23.18 17.98 -12.34
N ARG A 59 24.03 16.95 -12.52
CA ARG A 59 25.46 17.18 -12.79
C ARG A 59 25.70 18.02 -14.04
N ALA A 60 24.95 17.77 -15.11
CA ALA A 60 25.03 18.56 -16.32
C ALA A 60 24.58 20.02 -16.07
N ALA A 61 23.51 20.23 -15.30
CA ALA A 61 23.05 21.55 -14.91
C ALA A 61 24.09 22.32 -14.07
N ASP A 62 24.70 21.66 -13.10
CA ASP A 62 25.75 22.25 -12.24
C ASP A 62 26.99 22.64 -13.05
N GLU A 63 27.40 21.80 -14.01
CA GLU A 63 28.51 22.11 -14.90
C GLU A 63 28.22 23.37 -15.73
N TRP A 64 27.00 23.49 -16.27
CA TRP A 64 26.61 24.68 -17.01
C TRP A 64 26.45 25.91 -16.13
N LEU A 65 26.00 25.77 -14.88
CA LEU A 65 25.97 26.88 -13.92
C LEU A 65 27.38 27.41 -13.65
N LEU A 66 28.36 26.51 -13.48
CA LEU A 66 29.75 26.90 -13.27
C LEU A 66 30.30 27.68 -14.47
N ARG A 67 30.01 27.21 -15.70
CA ARG A 67 30.40 27.90 -16.94
C ARG A 67 29.74 29.27 -17.06
N LEU A 68 28.44 29.37 -16.78
CA LEU A 68 27.70 30.63 -16.77
C LEU A 68 28.28 31.62 -15.75
N THR A 69 28.58 31.15 -14.55
CA THR A 69 29.15 31.99 -13.48
C THR A 69 30.56 32.46 -13.84
N ARG A 70 31.38 31.62 -14.48
CA ARG A 70 32.73 32.00 -14.92
C ARG A 70 32.72 33.02 -16.05
N LEU A 71 31.81 32.89 -17.02
CA LEU A 71 31.76 33.77 -18.20
C LEU A 71 30.98 35.07 -17.96
N GLY A 72 29.92 35.03 -17.14
CA GLY A 72 29.02 36.17 -16.93
C GLY A 72 29.01 36.73 -15.52
N GLY A 73 29.80 36.14 -14.62
CA GLY A 73 29.75 36.46 -13.20
C GLY A 73 28.40 36.13 -12.56
N GLN A 74 28.27 36.49 -11.29
CA GLN A 74 27.02 36.32 -10.53
C GLN A 74 25.87 37.16 -11.09
N ARG A 75 26.17 38.30 -11.75
CA ARG A 75 25.14 39.16 -12.34
C ARG A 75 24.38 38.44 -13.46
N ALA A 76 25.06 37.66 -14.30
CA ALA A 76 24.41 36.87 -15.34
C ALA A 76 23.45 35.82 -14.75
N VAL A 77 23.83 35.18 -13.64
CA VAL A 77 22.97 34.22 -12.95
C VAL A 77 21.73 34.90 -12.35
N ARG A 78 21.90 36.06 -11.69
CA ARG A 78 20.76 36.80 -11.11
C ARG A 78 19.77 37.27 -12.17
N LEU A 79 20.26 37.75 -13.30
CA LEU A 79 19.40 38.20 -14.40
C LEU A 79 18.76 37.01 -15.16
N ALA A 80 19.37 35.83 -15.09
CA ALA A 80 18.81 34.59 -15.63
C ALA A 80 17.70 34.01 -14.74
N ALA A 81 17.81 34.22 -13.43
CA ALA A 81 16.79 33.85 -12.45
C ALA A 81 15.59 34.80 -12.60
N GLY A 82 14.62 34.39 -13.42
CA GLY A 82 13.34 35.08 -13.54
C GLY A 82 12.28 34.46 -12.61
N ASP A 83 11.22 35.22 -12.32
CA ASP A 83 10.15 34.81 -11.40
C ASP A 83 9.13 33.85 -12.03
N ARG A 84 9.47 33.22 -13.15
CA ARG A 84 8.54 32.35 -13.89
C ARG A 84 8.57 30.93 -13.32
N THR A 85 7.42 30.45 -12.87
CA THR A 85 7.24 29.12 -12.32
C THR A 85 6.82 28.10 -13.38
N ALA A 86 7.07 26.83 -13.10
CA ALA A 86 6.57 25.71 -13.91
C ALA A 86 5.19 25.27 -13.40
N ASP A 87 4.28 24.94 -14.31
CA ASP A 87 3.04 24.26 -13.97
C ASP A 87 3.28 22.74 -14.00
N VAL A 88 2.83 22.06 -12.94
CA VAL A 88 3.05 20.63 -12.73
C VAL A 88 1.72 19.97 -12.40
N ARG A 89 1.30 19.04 -13.25
CA ARG A 89 0.10 18.22 -13.06
C ARG A 89 0.49 16.77 -12.81
N VAL A 90 0.00 16.22 -11.71
CA VAL A 90 0.22 14.82 -11.34
C VAL A 90 -1.02 14.00 -11.67
N HIS A 91 -0.79 12.88 -12.36
CA HIS A 91 -1.82 11.90 -12.70
C HIS A 91 -1.69 10.69 -11.78
N TRP A 92 -2.80 10.29 -11.20
CA TRP A 92 -2.89 9.19 -10.24
C TRP A 92 -3.42 7.92 -10.92
N ALA A 93 -2.95 6.76 -10.44
CA ALA A 93 -3.45 5.45 -10.82
C ALA A 93 -3.82 4.64 -9.58
N ASP A 94 -4.72 3.68 -9.76
CA ASP A 94 -5.20 2.80 -8.69
C ASP A 94 -4.82 1.34 -8.97
N VAL A 95 -4.21 0.69 -7.99
CA VAL A 95 -3.94 -0.76 -8.03
C VAL A 95 -4.41 -1.38 -6.73
N LEU A 96 -5.36 -2.32 -6.84
CA LEU A 96 -5.83 -3.15 -5.70
C LEU A 96 -6.28 -2.33 -4.47
N GLY A 97 -6.94 -1.20 -4.74
CA GLY A 97 -7.45 -0.27 -3.71
C GLY A 97 -6.40 0.69 -3.16
N THR A 98 -5.23 0.80 -3.79
CA THR A 98 -4.16 1.72 -3.41
C THR A 98 -3.90 2.70 -4.55
N SER A 99 -4.13 3.99 -4.27
CA SER A 99 -3.90 5.08 -5.21
C SER A 99 -2.48 5.61 -5.07
N TYR A 100 -1.77 5.79 -6.19
CA TYR A 100 -0.41 6.31 -6.21
C TYR A 100 -0.17 7.17 -7.47
N PRO A 101 0.82 8.08 -7.46
CA PRO A 101 1.10 8.91 -8.63
C PRO A 101 1.78 8.08 -9.73
N ASP A 102 1.26 8.12 -10.96
CA ASP A 102 1.75 7.33 -12.10
C ASP A 102 2.57 8.18 -13.07
N ARG A 103 2.09 9.40 -13.36
CA ARG A 103 2.66 10.27 -14.38
C ARG A 103 2.65 11.72 -13.95
N VAL A 104 3.58 12.50 -14.50
CA VAL A 104 3.63 13.94 -14.34
C VAL A 104 3.65 14.62 -15.70
N ALA A 105 2.87 15.68 -15.84
CA ALA A 105 2.96 16.61 -16.93
C ALA A 105 3.56 17.91 -16.39
N CYS A 106 4.60 18.42 -17.05
CA CYS A 106 5.25 19.66 -16.68
C CYS A 106 5.26 20.63 -17.86
N THR A 107 4.59 21.77 -17.68
CA THR A 107 4.59 22.87 -18.64
C THR A 107 5.56 23.93 -18.16
N LEU A 108 6.59 24.18 -18.96
CA LEU A 108 7.61 25.18 -18.66
C LEU A 108 7.28 26.46 -19.42
N PRO A 109 7.46 27.64 -18.80
CA PRO A 109 7.29 28.92 -19.48
C PRO A 109 8.31 29.04 -20.63
N ASP A 110 7.92 29.67 -21.73
CA ASP A 110 8.77 29.80 -22.91
C ASP A 110 10.05 30.61 -22.67
N LEU A 111 11.09 30.29 -23.45
CA LEU A 111 12.27 31.14 -23.55
C LEU A 111 12.00 32.18 -24.63
N ASP A 112 11.33 33.27 -24.29
CA ASP A 112 11.21 34.37 -25.25
C ASP A 112 12.62 34.83 -25.66
N ALA A 113 12.91 34.73 -26.95
CA ALA A 113 14.19 35.13 -27.53
C ALA A 113 14.42 36.65 -27.39
N GLU A 114 13.35 37.46 -27.38
CA GLU A 114 13.40 38.91 -27.18
C GLU A 114 13.79 39.32 -25.74
N ALA A 115 13.54 38.47 -24.73
CA ALA A 115 13.96 38.70 -23.35
C ALA A 115 15.43 38.31 -23.09
N LEU A 116 16.11 37.73 -24.09
CA LEU A 116 17.48 37.26 -24.02
C LEU A 116 18.36 38.11 -24.93
N LEU A 117 18.68 39.35 -24.51
CA LEU A 117 20.01 39.86 -24.86
C LEU A 117 21.00 38.94 -24.13
N PRO A 118 21.73 38.05 -24.82
CA PRO A 118 22.48 37.01 -24.14
C PRO A 118 23.61 37.69 -23.37
N ILE A 119 23.48 37.76 -22.05
CA ILE A 119 24.54 38.27 -21.16
C ILE A 119 25.80 37.42 -21.35
N THR A 120 25.62 36.12 -21.66
CA THR A 120 26.69 35.20 -22.06
C THR A 120 26.17 34.10 -23.00
N THR A 121 27.09 33.45 -23.71
CA THR A 121 26.81 32.25 -24.52
C THR A 121 26.45 31.01 -23.68
N ALA A 122 26.83 30.96 -22.40
CA ALA A 122 26.53 29.84 -21.51
C ALA A 122 25.11 29.86 -20.91
N LEU A 123 24.39 30.97 -21.05
CA LEU A 123 23.07 31.15 -20.45
C LEU A 123 22.01 30.19 -21.02
N VAL A 124 21.90 30.12 -22.35
CA VAL A 124 20.90 29.27 -23.01
C VAL A 124 21.15 27.77 -22.70
N PRO A 125 22.37 27.23 -22.86
CA PRO A 125 22.67 25.85 -22.44
C PRO A 125 22.37 25.57 -20.98
N ALA A 126 22.70 26.50 -20.07
CA ALA A 126 22.38 26.34 -18.65
C ALA A 126 20.88 26.24 -18.40
N ARG A 127 20.06 27.10 -19.02
CA ARG A 127 18.59 27.02 -18.90
C ARG A 127 18.05 25.70 -19.42
N HIS A 128 18.56 25.20 -20.54
CA HIS A 128 18.17 23.88 -21.05
C HIS A 128 18.55 22.76 -20.08
N ALA A 129 19.76 22.78 -19.52
CA ALA A 129 20.22 21.76 -18.58
C ALA A 129 19.38 21.75 -17.29
N TYR A 130 19.08 22.92 -16.71
CA TYR A 130 18.21 23.01 -15.53
C TYR A 130 16.77 22.55 -15.80
N ARG A 131 16.23 22.82 -16.99
CA ARG A 131 14.90 22.32 -17.36
C ARG A 131 14.88 20.81 -17.55
N ALA A 132 15.94 20.24 -18.11
CA ALA A 132 16.10 18.79 -18.18
C ALA A 132 16.19 18.18 -16.78
N ALA A 133 16.97 18.79 -15.88
CA ALA A 133 17.08 18.37 -14.48
C ALA A 133 15.74 18.46 -13.73
N LEU A 134 14.96 19.53 -13.93
CA LEU A 134 13.63 19.68 -13.35
C LEU A 134 12.68 18.57 -13.82
N ARG A 135 12.61 18.31 -15.13
CA ARG A 135 11.76 17.22 -15.67
C ARG A 135 12.17 15.86 -15.12
N ALA A 136 13.47 15.54 -15.14
CA ALA A 136 13.98 14.29 -14.59
C ALA A 136 13.69 14.16 -13.07
N GLY A 137 13.79 15.27 -12.33
CA GLY A 137 13.47 15.31 -10.90
C GLY A 137 11.99 15.07 -10.62
N LEU A 138 11.09 15.62 -11.46
CA LEU A 138 9.66 15.34 -11.37
C LEU A 138 9.35 13.86 -11.65
N GLU A 139 9.91 13.28 -12.71
CA GLU A 139 9.75 11.85 -13.00
C GLU A 139 10.26 10.97 -11.85
N HIS A 140 11.41 11.34 -11.26
CA HIS A 140 11.93 10.65 -10.10
C HIS A 140 11.03 10.77 -8.87
N ALA A 141 10.51 11.97 -8.59
CA ALA A 141 9.63 12.22 -7.46
C ALA A 141 8.36 11.36 -7.53
N ILE A 142 7.74 11.25 -8.72
CA ILE A 142 6.58 10.38 -8.96
C ILE A 142 6.94 8.92 -8.73
N ALA A 143 8.01 8.44 -9.36
CA ALA A 143 8.43 7.05 -9.25
C ALA A 143 8.76 6.64 -7.80
N ALA A 144 9.47 7.52 -7.07
CA ALA A 144 9.84 7.30 -5.68
C ALA A 144 8.61 7.28 -4.76
N GLU A 145 7.68 8.21 -4.95
CA GLU A 145 6.46 8.29 -4.15
C GLU A 145 5.53 7.10 -4.40
N ALA A 146 5.39 6.67 -5.64
CA ALA A 146 4.65 5.46 -5.99
C ALA A 146 5.23 4.22 -5.29
N ALA A 147 6.55 4.04 -5.35
CA ALA A 147 7.23 2.93 -4.67
C ALA A 147 7.02 2.98 -3.14
N ARG A 148 7.05 4.18 -2.55
CA ARG A 148 6.82 4.40 -1.11
C ARG A 148 5.40 4.00 -0.70
N ILE A 149 4.39 4.47 -1.43
CA ILE A 149 2.97 4.18 -1.14
C ILE A 149 2.69 2.67 -1.22
N VAL A 150 3.12 2.01 -2.29
CA VAL A 150 2.92 0.55 -2.46
C VAL A 150 3.64 -0.23 -1.37
N SER A 151 4.84 0.17 -0.98
CA SER A 151 5.59 -0.44 0.13
C SER A 151 4.84 -0.31 1.47
N ALA A 152 4.20 0.83 1.72
CA ALA A 152 3.39 1.04 2.92
C ALA A 152 2.11 0.18 2.94
N ASP A 153 1.46 -0.02 1.79
CA ASP A 153 0.29 -0.91 1.68
C ASP A 153 0.68 -2.39 1.88
N ILE A 154 1.84 -2.80 1.35
CA ILE A 154 2.42 -4.13 1.62
C ILE A 154 2.64 -4.33 3.12
N ALA A 155 3.25 -3.36 3.80
CA ALA A 155 3.51 -3.45 5.23
C ALA A 155 2.20 -3.54 6.04
N THR A 156 1.20 -2.76 5.66
CA THR A 156 -0.13 -2.78 6.29
C THR A 156 -0.85 -4.10 6.05
N THR A 157 -0.80 -4.63 4.84
CA THR A 157 -1.39 -5.93 4.47
C THR A 157 -0.72 -7.07 5.24
N LYS A 158 0.61 -7.09 5.34
CA LYS A 158 1.35 -8.08 6.15
C LYS A 158 0.96 -8.03 7.63
N ARG A 159 0.82 -6.82 8.20
CA ARG A 159 0.36 -6.67 9.59
C ARG A 159 -1.05 -7.20 9.80
N ARG A 160 -1.96 -6.97 8.83
CA ARG A 160 -3.33 -7.49 8.88
C ARG A 160 -3.36 -9.02 8.80
N ILE A 161 -2.60 -9.61 7.88
CA ILE A 161 -2.46 -11.07 7.76
C ILE A 161 -2.00 -11.66 9.09
N ARG A 162 -0.89 -11.17 9.66
CA ARG A 162 -0.40 -11.62 10.97
C ARG A 162 -1.43 -11.47 12.08
N ALA A 163 -2.15 -10.35 12.14
CA ALA A 163 -3.19 -10.17 13.15
C ALA A 163 -4.34 -11.19 13.02
N LEU A 164 -4.65 -11.61 11.79
CA LEU A 164 -5.66 -12.63 11.53
C LEU A 164 -5.13 -14.04 11.85
N GLU A 165 -3.93 -14.38 11.41
CA GLU A 165 -3.29 -15.69 11.61
C GLU A 165 -2.89 -15.95 13.07
N ASP A 166 -2.22 -14.99 13.71
CA ASP A 166 -1.59 -15.21 15.01
C ASP A 166 -2.53 -14.95 16.19
N ARG A 167 -3.67 -14.28 15.94
CA ARG A 167 -4.58 -13.86 17.02
C ARG A 167 -6.04 -14.23 16.78
N LEU A 168 -6.61 -13.85 15.63
CA LEU A 168 -8.04 -14.03 15.43
C LEU A 168 -8.40 -15.50 15.12
N LEU A 169 -7.64 -16.16 14.25
CA LEU A 169 -7.89 -17.54 13.86
C LEU A 169 -7.79 -18.49 15.06
N PRO A 170 -6.71 -18.48 15.88
CA PRO A 170 -6.60 -19.37 17.04
C PRO A 170 -7.70 -19.11 18.04
N GLY A 171 -8.03 -17.84 18.32
CA GLY A 171 -9.12 -17.50 19.24
C GLY A 171 -10.51 -17.94 18.77
N LEU A 172 -10.75 -18.03 17.46
CA LEU A 172 -11.99 -18.58 16.91
C LEU A 172 -12.00 -20.12 16.95
N GLU A 173 -10.85 -20.77 16.76
CA GLU A 173 -10.70 -22.23 16.84
C GLU A 173 -10.87 -22.71 18.29
N GLU A 174 -10.23 -22.05 19.26
CA GLU A 174 -10.40 -22.31 20.70
C GLU A 174 -11.87 -22.13 21.13
N ALA A 175 -12.51 -21.05 20.67
CA ALA A 175 -13.92 -20.80 20.96
C ALA A 175 -14.84 -21.88 20.37
N LEU A 176 -14.54 -22.38 19.17
CA LEU A 176 -15.30 -23.46 18.54
C LEU A 176 -15.14 -24.77 19.32
N ALA A 177 -13.90 -25.12 19.69
CA ALA A 177 -13.62 -26.31 20.49
C ALA A 177 -14.35 -26.28 21.84
N ALA A 178 -14.39 -25.12 22.52
CA ALA A 178 -15.10 -24.96 23.79
C ALA A 178 -16.62 -25.14 23.64
N VAL A 179 -17.23 -24.59 22.58
CA VAL A 179 -18.66 -24.76 22.31
C VAL A 179 -18.99 -26.20 21.95
N GLU A 180 -18.14 -26.86 21.16
CA GLU A 180 -18.33 -28.27 20.79
C GLU A 180 -18.25 -29.18 22.02
N LEU A 181 -17.24 -28.98 22.89
CA LEU A 181 -17.13 -29.71 24.14
C LEU A 181 -18.36 -29.52 25.04
N SER A 182 -18.82 -28.28 25.21
CA SER A 182 -20.01 -27.98 26.03
C SER A 182 -21.29 -28.63 25.46
N LEU A 183 -21.44 -28.68 24.14
CA LEU A 183 -22.58 -29.35 23.51
C LEU A 183 -22.52 -30.86 23.70
N ASP A 184 -21.33 -31.47 23.57
CA ASP A 184 -21.14 -32.90 23.78
C ASP A 184 -21.45 -33.31 25.23
N GLU A 185 -21.06 -32.49 26.21
CA GLU A 185 -21.39 -32.68 27.63
C GLU A 185 -22.89 -32.59 27.89
N MET A 186 -23.58 -31.61 27.29
CA MET A 186 -25.04 -31.48 27.39
C MET A 186 -25.76 -32.68 26.76
N GLU A 187 -25.31 -33.15 25.59
CA GLU A 187 -25.90 -34.32 24.93
C GLU A 187 -25.73 -35.61 25.75
N ARG A 188 -24.56 -35.80 26.40
CA ARG A 188 -24.34 -36.92 27.33
C ARG A 188 -25.27 -36.84 28.54
N ALA A 189 -25.40 -35.66 29.15
CA ALA A 189 -26.27 -35.47 30.31
C ALA A 189 -27.75 -35.70 29.98
N ASP A 190 -28.21 -35.26 28.81
CA ASP A 190 -29.56 -35.50 28.32
C ASP A 190 -29.82 -36.98 28.04
N ALA A 191 -28.87 -37.69 27.43
CA ALA A 191 -28.97 -39.14 27.21
C ALA A 191 -29.09 -39.93 28.52
N ASP A 192 -28.28 -39.58 29.53
CA ASP A 192 -28.35 -40.19 30.86
C ASP A 192 -29.67 -39.92 31.58
N ARG A 193 -30.26 -38.73 31.38
CA ARG A 193 -31.58 -38.38 31.92
C ARG A 193 -32.68 -39.22 31.25
N VAL A 194 -32.69 -39.30 29.93
CA VAL A 194 -33.66 -40.09 29.17
C VAL A 194 -33.58 -41.57 29.57
N ARG A 195 -32.37 -42.13 29.69
CA ARG A 195 -32.15 -43.51 30.15
C ARG A 195 -32.75 -43.75 31.53
N ARG A 196 -32.53 -42.83 32.48
CA ARG A 196 -33.11 -42.94 33.84
C ARG A 196 -34.64 -42.94 33.82
N VAL A 197 -35.26 -42.05 33.05
CA VAL A 197 -36.74 -41.96 32.95
C VAL A 197 -37.34 -43.22 32.32
N ILE A 198 -36.69 -43.80 31.30
CA ILE A 198 -37.15 -45.03 30.66
C ILE A 198 -36.96 -46.24 31.61
N GLY A 199 -35.84 -46.31 32.33
CA GLY A 199 -35.55 -47.36 33.30
C GLY A 199 -36.44 -47.33 34.55
N THR A 200 -37.12 -46.22 34.83
CA THR A 200 -38.08 -46.09 35.93
C THR A 200 -39.55 -46.27 35.52
N ARG A 201 -39.86 -46.74 34.30
CA ARG A 201 -41.24 -47.15 33.98
C ARG A 201 -41.54 -48.45 34.73
N PRO A 202 -42.50 -48.47 35.68
CA PRO A 202 -42.91 -49.70 36.32
C PRO A 202 -43.55 -50.63 35.30
N GLU A 203 -43.27 -51.93 35.41
CA GLU A 203 -44.00 -53.01 34.72
C GLU A 203 -45.51 -52.81 34.94
N PRO A 204 -46.35 -52.97 33.91
CA PRO A 204 -47.79 -52.98 34.11
C PRO A 204 -48.12 -54.14 35.05
N PRO A 205 -49.05 -53.97 36.01
CA PRO A 205 -49.44 -55.06 36.89
C PRO A 205 -50.02 -56.19 36.03
N ASP A 206 -49.42 -57.38 36.15
CA ASP A 206 -49.94 -58.63 35.59
C ASP A 206 -51.39 -58.81 36.07
N GLY A 207 -52.31 -58.91 35.11
CA GLY A 207 -53.71 -59.26 35.30
C GLY A 207 -54.10 -60.33 34.30
#